data_AF-A0A2N5HXZ8-F1
#
_entry.id   AF-A0A2N5HXZ8-F1
#
_cell.length_a   1.000
_cell.length_b   1.000
_cell.length_c   1.000
_cell.angle_alpha   90.00
_cell.angle_beta   90.00
_cell.angle_gamma   90.00
#
_symmetry.space_group_name_H-M   'P 1'
#
loop_
_entity.id
_entity.type
_entity.pdbx_description
1 polymer ?
#
loop_
_entity_poly.entity_id
_entity_poly.type
_entity_poly.pdbx_seq_one_letter_code
_entity_poly.pdbx_strand_id
1 'polypeptide(L)'
;MAEFNPELIRALANGDKEAQQLTADLPASQKITLGILVNNLRDKENIVPVNSGMSIYAEQESRSIDYEGIGDAMAARMKAESDAAEKKEKVREEWIKKVAEKEVARARAGLKRSDR
;
A
#
# COMPACT_ATOMS: atom_id res chain seq x y z
N MET A 1 -27.93 -12.37 -8.94
CA MET A 1 -27.87 -11.07 -8.24
C MET A 1 -28.72 -11.26 -6.99
N ALA A 2 -28.19 -11.07 -5.79
CA ALA A 2 -28.97 -11.22 -4.57
C ALA A 2 -30.08 -10.16 -4.58
N GLU A 3 -31.34 -10.58 -4.63
CA GLU A 3 -32.49 -9.70 -4.58
C GLU A 3 -32.66 -9.24 -3.13
N PHE A 4 -32.04 -8.12 -2.78
CA PHE A 4 -32.26 -7.47 -1.49
C PHE A 4 -33.63 -6.82 -1.48
N ASN A 5 -34.33 -6.91 -0.33
CA ASN A 5 -35.65 -6.31 -0.16
C ASN A 5 -35.57 -4.78 -0.43
N PRO A 6 -36.39 -4.23 -1.36
CA PRO A 6 -36.37 -2.80 -1.68
C PRO A 6 -36.68 -1.89 -0.48
N GLU A 7 -37.45 -2.35 0.50
CA GLU A 7 -37.74 -1.59 1.73
C GLU A 7 -36.49 -1.44 2.59
N LEU A 8 -35.65 -2.49 2.67
CA LEU A 8 -34.38 -2.45 3.38
C LEU A 8 -33.41 -1.46 2.72
N ILE A 9 -33.35 -1.45 1.38
CA ILE A 9 -32.49 -0.53 0.61
C ILE A 9 -32.91 0.93 0.87
N ARG A 10 -34.22 1.21 0.89
CA ARG A 10 -34.75 2.55 1.21
C ARG A 10 -34.46 2.96 2.65
N ALA A 11 -34.66 2.06 3.63
CA ALA A 11 -34.35 2.33 5.02
C ALA A 11 -32.86 2.66 5.22
N LEU A 12 -31.97 1.89 4.58
CA LEU A 12 -30.53 2.16 4.57
C LEU A 12 -30.17 3.47 3.87
N ALA A 13 -30.82 3.78 2.74
CA ALA A 13 -30.62 5.04 2.03
C ALA A 13 -30.96 6.25 2.92
N ASN A 14 -32.03 6.15 3.71
CA ASN A 14 -32.45 7.17 4.66
C ASN A 14 -31.57 7.25 5.94
N GLY A 15 -30.74 6.23 6.19
CA GLY A 15 -29.84 6.18 7.35
C GLY A 15 -30.48 5.59 8.60
N ASP A 16 -31.44 4.66 8.44
CA ASP A 16 -32.07 3.96 9.54
C ASP A 16 -31.07 3.05 10.30
N LYS A 17 -31.05 3.19 11.62
CA LYS A 17 -30.14 2.47 12.52
C LYS A 17 -30.46 0.98 12.60
N GLU A 18 -31.75 0.61 12.54
CA GLU A 18 -32.17 -0.79 12.65
C GLU A 18 -31.75 -1.58 11.41
N ALA A 19 -31.92 -0.99 10.22
CA ALA A 19 -31.50 -1.57 8.96
C ALA A 19 -29.97 -1.76 8.85
N GLN A 20 -29.18 -0.85 9.45
CA GLN A 20 -27.72 -0.96 9.48
C GLN A 20 -27.25 -2.10 10.40
N GLN A 21 -27.90 -2.29 11.55
CA GLN A 21 -27.58 -3.40 12.46
C GLN A 21 -27.87 -4.76 11.81
N LEU A 22 -28.99 -4.88 11.10
CA LEU A 22 -29.35 -6.10 10.36
C LEU A 22 -28.36 -6.44 9.24
N THR A 23 -27.63 -5.45 8.73
CA THR A 23 -26.69 -5.61 7.62
C THR A 23 -25.24 -5.73 8.10
N ALA A 24 -25.00 -5.54 9.40
CA ALA A 24 -23.68 -5.67 10.02
C ALA A 24 -23.15 -7.11 10.01
N ASP A 25 -24.03 -8.12 10.06
CA ASP A 25 -23.63 -9.53 10.05
C ASP A 25 -23.49 -10.12 8.64
N LEU A 26 -23.78 -9.35 7.59
CA LEU A 26 -23.69 -9.83 6.22
C LEU A 26 -22.24 -10.06 5.77
N PRO A 27 -21.98 -11.08 4.91
CA PRO A 27 -20.69 -11.28 4.27
C PRO A 27 -20.22 -10.04 3.49
N ALA A 28 -18.91 -9.82 3.43
CA ALA A 28 -18.32 -8.63 2.79
C ALA A 28 -18.79 -8.40 1.34
N SER A 29 -18.94 -9.47 0.55
CA SER A 29 -19.44 -9.40 -0.83
C SER A 29 -20.89 -8.90 -0.91
N GLN A 30 -21.73 -9.27 0.06
CA GLN A 30 -23.12 -8.82 0.14
C GLN A 30 -23.21 -7.36 0.60
N LYS A 31 -22.37 -6.96 1.57
CA LYS A 31 -22.26 -5.56 2.02
C LYS A 31 -21.87 -4.61 0.89
N ILE A 32 -20.91 -5.00 0.05
CA ILE A 32 -20.49 -4.20 -1.12
C ILE A 32 -21.66 -4.04 -2.10
N THR A 33 -22.35 -5.14 -2.41
CA THR A 33 -23.48 -5.12 -3.35
C THR A 33 -24.62 -4.24 -2.82
N LEU A 34 -24.93 -4.37 -1.53
CA LEU A 34 -25.93 -3.55 -0.83
C LEU A 34 -25.56 -2.06 -0.83
N GLY A 35 -24.29 -1.74 -0.54
CA GLY A 35 -23.78 -0.37 -0.57
C GLY A 35 -23.91 0.30 -1.94
N ILE A 36 -23.63 -0.44 -3.02
CA ILE A 36 -23.82 0.04 -4.40
C ILE A 36 -25.31 0.33 -4.68
N LEU A 37 -26.21 -0.56 -4.27
CA LEU A 37 -27.66 -0.39 -4.46
C LEU A 37 -28.20 0.82 -3.69
N VAL A 38 -27.76 0.99 -2.44
CA VAL A 38 -28.14 2.12 -1.58
C VAL A 38 -27.64 3.45 -2.17
N ASN A 39 -26.39 3.50 -2.63
CA ASN A 39 -25.84 4.72 -3.25
C ASN A 39 -26.56 5.06 -4.56
N ASN A 40 -26.80 4.07 -5.42
CA ASN A 40 -27.58 4.28 -6.65
C ASN A 40 -29.00 4.81 -6.37
N LEU A 41 -29.62 4.38 -5.26
CA LEU A 41 -30.94 4.84 -4.87
C LEU A 41 -30.89 6.27 -4.30
N ARG A 42 -29.87 6.61 -3.51
CA ARG A 42 -29.63 7.99 -3.04
C ARG A 42 -29.44 8.96 -4.19
N ASP A 43 -28.66 8.58 -5.20
CA ASP A 43 -28.41 9.41 -6.37
C ASP A 43 -29.68 9.60 -7.22
N LYS A 44 -30.48 8.55 -7.38
CA LYS A 44 -31.73 8.59 -8.16
C LYS A 44 -32.84 9.38 -7.48
N GLU A 45 -33.04 9.19 -6.17
CA GLU A 45 -34.12 9.78 -5.40
C GLU A 45 -33.69 11.07 -4.67
N ASN A 46 -32.44 11.53 -4.87
CA ASN A 46 -31.83 12.70 -4.22
C ASN A 46 -32.01 12.69 -2.70
N ILE A 47 -31.82 11.52 -2.08
CA ILE A 47 -32.02 11.31 -0.65
C ILE A 47 -30.82 11.83 0.11
N VAL A 48 -31.06 12.83 0.97
CA VAL A 48 -30.09 13.27 1.99
C VAL A 48 -30.33 12.41 3.24
N PRO A 49 -29.35 11.60 3.69
CA PRO A 49 -29.51 10.76 4.86
C PRO A 49 -29.76 11.63 6.10
N VAL A 50 -30.69 11.21 6.96
CA VAL A 50 -31.08 11.95 8.17
C VAL A 50 -29.93 12.00 9.19
N ASN A 51 -28.99 11.06 9.09
CA ASN A 51 -27.79 11.02 9.92
C ASN A 51 -26.53 10.88 9.04
N SER A 52 -25.76 11.96 8.92
CA SER A 52 -24.54 12.02 8.12
C SER A 52 -23.33 11.30 8.74
N GLY A 53 -23.44 10.84 10.00
CA GLY A 53 -22.34 10.21 10.74
C GLY A 53 -22.28 8.68 10.63
N MET A 54 -23.16 8.02 9.86
CA MET A 54 -23.23 6.57 9.83
C MET A 54 -22.76 6.00 8.48
N SER A 55 -21.44 5.83 8.39
CA SER A 55 -20.78 5.08 7.33
C SER A 55 -21.22 3.60 7.38
N ILE A 56 -21.76 3.07 6.28
CA ILE A 56 -22.07 1.64 6.11
C ILE A 56 -20.80 0.78 6.21
N TYR A 57 -19.65 1.38 5.93
CA TYR A 57 -18.35 0.83 6.26
C TYR A 57 -18.07 1.22 7.70
N ALA A 58 -18.37 0.33 8.65
CA ALA A 58 -17.84 0.49 9.99
C ALA A 58 -16.33 0.76 9.86
N GLU A 59 -15.89 1.97 10.19
CA GLU A 59 -14.47 2.26 10.35
C GLU A 59 -14.01 1.32 11.46
N GLN A 60 -13.31 0.24 11.10
CA GLN A 60 -12.59 -0.56 12.07
C GLN A 60 -11.69 0.41 12.82
N GLU A 61 -11.85 0.52 14.14
CA GLU A 61 -10.96 1.29 14.99
C GLU A 61 -9.53 1.03 14.53
N SER A 62 -8.84 2.09 14.13
CA SER A 62 -7.50 2.02 13.61
C SER A 62 -6.65 1.30 14.66
N ARG A 63 -6.27 0.05 14.36
CA ARG A 63 -5.34 -0.71 15.21
C ARG A 63 -4.15 0.19 15.47
N SER A 64 -3.81 0.37 16.75
CA SER A 64 -2.65 1.14 17.18
C SER A 64 -1.43 0.68 16.38
N ILE A 65 -0.99 1.50 15.45
CA ILE A 65 0.20 1.24 14.67
C ILE A 65 1.37 1.35 15.65
N ASP A 66 2.15 0.29 15.80
CA ASP A 66 3.34 0.28 16.63
C ASP A 66 4.44 1.11 15.93
N TYR A 67 4.44 2.41 16.22
CA TYR A 67 5.37 3.37 15.62
C TYR A 67 6.82 3.13 16.03
N GLU A 68 7.08 2.51 17.19
CA GLU A 68 8.42 2.17 17.64
C GLU A 68 9.00 1.02 16.81
N GLY A 69 8.21 -0.06 16.62
CA GLY A 69 8.62 -1.19 15.78
C GLY A 69 8.90 -0.80 14.31
N ILE A 70 8.19 0.20 13.79
CA ILE A 70 8.44 0.74 12.44
C ILE A 70 9.75 1.53 12.41
N GLY A 71 10.04 2.34 13.44
CA GLY A 71 11.28 3.11 13.55
C GLY A 71 12.52 2.21 13.55
N ASP A 72 12.50 1.15 14.36
CA ASP A 72 13.60 0.19 14.47
C ASP A 72 13.83 -0.58 13.17
N ALA A 73 12.75 -1.03 12.51
CA ALA A 73 12.83 -1.72 11.23
C ALA A 73 13.42 -0.81 10.13
N MET A 74 13.06 0.47 10.14
CA MET A 74 13.57 1.45 9.16
C MET A 74 15.06 1.73 9.39
N ALA A 75 15.48 1.90 10.65
CA ALA A 75 16.88 2.10 11.00
C ALA A 75 17.74 0.88 10.62
N ALA A 76 17.26 -0.33 10.90
CA ALA A 76 17.96 -1.57 10.53
C ALA A 76 18.13 -1.68 9.00
N ARG A 77 17.10 -1.31 8.24
CA ARG A 77 17.15 -1.35 6.78
C ARG A 77 18.12 -0.31 6.21
N MET A 78 18.09 0.93 6.71
CA MET A 78 19.02 1.98 6.30
C MET A 78 20.48 1.57 6.55
N LYS A 79 20.75 0.96 7.70
CA LYS A 79 22.09 0.45 8.02
C LYS A 79 22.53 -0.64 7.04
N ALA A 80 21.66 -1.60 6.74
CA ALA A 80 21.96 -2.66 5.78
C ALA A 80 22.22 -2.12 4.36
N GLU A 81 21.48 -1.10 3.93
CA GLU A 81 21.68 -0.45 2.62
C GLU A 81 23.02 0.32 2.58
N SER A 82 23.38 1.02 3.66
CA SER A 82 24.67 1.70 3.78
C SER A 82 25.84 0.72 3.70
N ASP A 83 25.79 -0.37 4.49
CA ASP A 83 26.86 -1.38 4.51
C ASP A 83 27.01 -2.08 3.14
N ALA A 84 25.90 -2.27 2.42
CA ALA A 84 25.92 -2.84 1.08
C ALA A 84 26.50 -1.87 0.04
N ALA A 85 26.21 -0.57 0.15
CA ALA A 85 26.78 0.46 -0.70
C ALA A 85 28.30 0.57 -0.52
N GLU A 86 28.77 0.61 0.73
CA GLU A 86 30.20 0.69 1.05
C GLU A 86 30.98 -0.51 0.52
N LYS A 87 30.40 -1.72 0.61
CA LYS A 87 31.00 -2.93 0.02
C LYS A 87 31.12 -2.84 -1.50
N LYS A 88 30.09 -2.33 -2.18
CA LYS A 88 30.12 -2.16 -3.64
C LYS A 88 31.17 -1.13 -4.06
N GLU A 89 31.30 -0.04 -3.31
CA GLU A 89 32.27 1.00 -3.58
C GLU A 89 33.71 0.47 -3.42
N LYS A 90 34.01 -0.23 -2.32
CA LYS A 90 35.31 -0.88 -2.11
C LYS A 90 35.68 -1.83 -3.24
N VAL A 91 34.75 -2.68 -3.67
CA VAL A 91 34.97 -3.60 -4.80
C VAL A 91 35.25 -2.84 -6.10
N ARG A 92 34.53 -1.73 -6.35
CA ARG A 92 34.74 -0.89 -7.52
C ARG A 92 36.10 -0.23 -7.50
N GLU A 93 36.51 0.34 -6.37
CA GLU A 93 37.83 0.96 -6.21
C GLU A 93 38.97 -0.04 -6.40
N GLU A 94 38.87 -1.23 -5.79
CA GLU A 94 39.86 -2.30 -5.96
C GLU A 94 39.96 -2.76 -7.41
N TRP A 95 38.83 -2.86 -8.10
CA TRP A 95 38.81 -3.23 -9.51
C TRP A 95 39.48 -2.15 -10.37
N ILE A 96 39.15 -0.87 -10.16
CA ILE A 96 39.78 0.26 -10.85
C ILE A 96 41.30 0.27 -10.62
N LYS A 97 41.75 0.08 -9.37
CA LYS A 97 43.18 0.00 -9.04
C LYS A 97 43.87 -1.13 -9.80
N LYS A 98 43.30 -2.33 -9.79
CA LYS A 98 43.84 -3.49 -10.53
C LYS A 98 43.88 -3.26 -12.04
N VAL A 99 42.87 -2.62 -12.62
CA VAL A 99 42.85 -2.29 -14.04
C VAL A 99 43.93 -1.25 -14.37
N ALA A 100 44.04 -0.19 -13.58
CA ALA A 100 45.05 0.84 -13.75
C ALA A 100 46.47 0.27 -13.65
N GLU A 101 46.75 -0.59 -12.66
CA GLU A 101 48.04 -1.27 -12.51
C GLU A 101 48.37 -2.13 -13.73
N LYS A 102 47.39 -2.90 -14.24
CA LYS A 102 47.57 -3.72 -15.44
C LYS A 102 47.82 -2.87 -16.69
N GLU A 103 47.11 -1.76 -16.85
CA GLU A 103 47.32 -0.82 -17.96
C GLU A 103 48.71 -0.17 -17.89
N VAL A 104 49.15 0.27 -16.71
CA VAL A 104 50.48 0.84 -16.49
C VAL A 104 51.58 -0.18 -16.78
N ALA A 105 51.45 -1.41 -16.27
CA ALA A 105 52.41 -2.49 -16.54
C ALA A 105 52.49 -2.81 -18.04
N ARG A 106 51.34 -2.83 -18.72
CA ARG A 106 51.25 -3.08 -20.16
C ARG A 106 51.86 -1.95 -21.00
N ALA A 107 51.62 -0.70 -20.61
CA ALA A 107 52.21 0.48 -21.25
C ALA A 107 53.74 0.48 -21.11
N ARG A 108 54.26 0.11 -19.93
CA ARG A 108 55.71 -0.08 -19.70
C ARG A 108 56.30 -1.18 -20.59
N ALA A 109 55.52 -2.22 -20.90
CA ALA A 109 55.92 -3.28 -21.83
C ALA A 109 55.74 -2.92 -23.31
N GLY A 110 55.32 -1.68 -23.65
CA GLY A 110 55.11 -1.24 -25.04
C GLY A 110 53.89 -1.86 -25.73
N LEU A 111 52.99 -2.48 -24.98
CA LEU A 111 51.81 -3.18 -25.50
C LEU A 111 50.59 -2.24 -25.55
N LYS A 112 49.76 -2.35 -26.60
CA LYS A 112 48.55 -1.53 -26.78
C LYS A 112 47.49 -1.78 -25.69
N ARG A 113 46.72 -0.74 -25.37
CA ARG A 113 45.66 -0.77 -24.36
C ARG A 113 44.65 -1.91 -24.60
N SER A 114 44.18 -2.52 -23.52
CA SER A 114 43.25 -3.65 -23.57
C SER A 114 41.81 -3.14 -23.68
N ASP A 115 41.41 -2.67 -24.85
CA ASP A 115 40.04 -2.20 -25.05
C ASP A 115 39.12 -3.42 -25.26
N ARG A 116 38.62 -4.00 -24.17
CA ARG A 116 37.58 -5.05 -24.18
C ARG A 116 36.70 -4.93 -22.95
#